data_AF-A0A0J0XJR1-F1
#
_entry.id   AF-A0A0J0XJR1-F1
#
_cell.length_a   1.000
_cell.length_b   1.000
_cell.length_c   1.000
_cell.angle_alpha   90.00
_cell.angle_beta   90.00
_cell.angle_gamma   90.00
#
_symmetry.space_group_name_H-M   'P 1'
#
loop_
_entity.id
_entity.type
_entity.pdbx_description
1 polymer ?
#
loop_
_entity_poly.entity_id
_entity_poly.type
_entity_poly.pdbx_seq_one_letter_code
_entity_poly.pdbx_strand_id
1 'polypeptide(L)'
;FYHSSQAVGRMLSGALQTAIQETMADAHGIRGWQWTFIINCVMIIRMALIGPFLIPDFPDKPNPLAFWFTKRDYEIARMWLERFRRIGVRPIKLASFKRTFSWPKLYLVCYLYVGMLIAVSGIDYFQLWLKSLVRSDGANVWGITRPNAIPMGGRAMQLVGVWTAAYCCDLFRTRWAVLLAICFVGIPSCIIMSVWDVPTSAKYYAYFILYMLQSHGPPLWAWLSDMCPTDAEQRTLTLGVCITAYYAINAWSNIFIFPAKQAPYYS
;
A
#
# COMPACT_ATOMS: atom_id res chain seq x y z
N PHE A 1 3.47 -7.69 7.39
CA PHE A 1 2.27 -8.54 7.15
C PHE A 1 1.19 -7.86 6.33
N TYR A 2 0.47 -6.83 6.81
CA TYR A 2 -0.61 -6.19 6.04
C TYR A 2 -0.13 -5.68 4.66
N HIS A 3 0.92 -4.85 4.62
CA HIS A 3 1.48 -4.33 3.38
C HIS A 3 2.09 -5.42 2.48
N SER A 4 2.65 -6.48 3.06
CA SER A 4 3.15 -7.65 2.34
C SER A 4 2.01 -8.37 1.60
N SER A 5 0.88 -8.57 2.29
CA SER A 5 -0.32 -9.21 1.73
C SER A 5 -0.95 -8.35 0.63
N GLN A 6 -0.92 -7.02 0.79
CA GLN A 6 -1.37 -6.09 -0.23
C GLN A 6 -0.53 -6.19 -1.51
N ALA A 7 0.80 -6.27 -1.39
CA ALA A 7 1.69 -6.44 -2.55
C ALA A 7 1.43 -7.77 -3.27
N VAL A 8 1.35 -8.87 -2.52
CA VAL A 8 1.05 -10.21 -3.06
C VAL A 8 -0.33 -10.24 -3.74
N GLY A 9 -1.35 -9.68 -3.10
CA GLY A 9 -2.70 -9.60 -3.67
C GLY A 9 -2.74 -8.82 -4.99
N ARG A 10 -2.00 -7.70 -5.08
CA ARG A 10 -1.86 -6.93 -6.33
C ARG A 10 -1.14 -7.72 -7.42
N MET A 11 -0.09 -8.47 -7.07
CA MET A 11 0.63 -9.33 -8.02
C MET A 11 -0.26 -10.45 -8.55
N LEU A 12 -0.94 -11.18 -7.65
CA LEU A 12 -1.87 -12.26 -8.03
C LEU A 12 -3.03 -11.74 -8.88
N SER A 13 -3.60 -10.59 -8.53
CA SER A 13 -4.66 -9.96 -9.31
C SER A 13 -4.18 -9.56 -10.72
N GLY A 14 -2.96 -9.01 -10.82
CA GLY A 14 -2.35 -8.71 -12.12
C GLY A 14 -2.13 -9.96 -12.96
N ALA A 15 -1.53 -11.00 -12.38
CA ALA A 15 -1.27 -12.26 -13.08
C ALA A 15 -2.57 -12.92 -13.58
N LEU A 16 -3.61 -12.91 -12.75
CA LEU A 16 -4.92 -13.42 -13.10
C LEU A 16 -5.56 -12.61 -14.23
N GLN A 17 -5.47 -11.27 -14.20
CA GLN A 17 -5.96 -10.40 -15.27
C GLN A 17 -5.29 -10.71 -16.61
N THR A 18 -3.96 -10.87 -16.60
CA THR A 18 -3.19 -11.26 -17.79
C THR A 18 -3.65 -12.62 -18.32
N ALA A 19 -3.75 -13.63 -17.46
CA ALA A 19 -4.17 -14.98 -17.86
C ALA A 19 -5.60 -15.00 -18.44
N ILE A 20 -6.54 -14.26 -17.83
CA ILE A 20 -7.93 -14.14 -18.32
C ILE A 20 -7.96 -13.48 -19.69
N GLN A 21 -7.17 -12.43 -19.91
CA GLN A 21 -7.11 -11.75 -21.21
C GLN A 21 -6.53 -12.64 -22.31
N GLU A 22 -5.57 -13.52 -22.00
CA GLU A 22 -4.96 -14.41 -22.99
C GLU A 22 -5.81 -15.66 -23.29
N THR A 23 -6.53 -16.20 -22.29
CA THR A 23 -7.23 -17.49 -22.43
C THR A 23 -8.73 -17.38 -22.62
N MET A 24 -9.36 -16.29 -22.15
CA MET A 24 -10.82 -16.13 -22.12
C MET A 24 -11.31 -14.85 -22.83
N ALA A 25 -10.45 -14.18 -23.60
CA ALA A 25 -10.92 -13.13 -24.50
C ALA A 25 -11.89 -13.72 -25.53
N ASP A 26 -13.09 -13.15 -25.62
CA ASP A 26 -14.20 -13.56 -26.48
C ASP A 26 -14.77 -14.97 -26.22
N ALA A 27 -14.33 -15.63 -25.14
CA ALA A 27 -14.98 -16.84 -24.68
C ALA A 27 -16.43 -16.53 -24.30
N HIS A 28 -17.38 -17.23 -24.91
CA HIS A 28 -18.83 -17.04 -24.75
C HIS A 28 -19.32 -15.63 -25.15
N GLY A 29 -18.60 -14.92 -26.03
CA GLY A 29 -18.98 -13.57 -26.47
C GLY A 29 -18.79 -12.48 -25.40
N ILE A 30 -18.08 -12.79 -24.32
CA ILE A 30 -17.83 -11.88 -23.20
C ILE A 30 -16.41 -11.31 -23.34
N ARG A 31 -16.28 -10.00 -23.15
CA ARG A 31 -14.98 -9.32 -23.27
C ARG A 31 -14.10 -9.70 -22.06
N GLY A 32 -12.79 -9.87 -22.25
CA GLY A 32 -11.89 -10.31 -21.18
C GLY A 32 -11.90 -9.46 -19.89
N TRP A 33 -12.22 -8.16 -20.00
CA TRP A 33 -12.36 -7.29 -18.81
C TRP A 33 -13.62 -7.62 -17.99
N GLN A 34 -14.71 -8.08 -18.62
CA GLN A 34 -15.94 -8.50 -17.93
C GLN A 34 -15.72 -9.82 -17.19
N TRP A 35 -15.01 -10.77 -17.81
CA TRP A 35 -14.57 -12.01 -17.15
C TRP A 35 -13.76 -11.75 -15.89
N THR A 36 -12.87 -10.75 -15.94
CA THR A 36 -12.10 -10.32 -14.76
C THR A 36 -13.01 -9.89 -13.60
N PHE A 37 -14.06 -9.11 -13.87
CA PHE A 37 -15.00 -8.68 -12.82
C PHE A 37 -15.78 -9.87 -12.22
N ILE A 38 -16.29 -10.77 -13.06
CA ILE A 38 -17.07 -11.93 -12.60
C ILE A 38 -16.22 -12.79 -11.66
N ILE A 39 -15.00 -13.16 -12.09
CA ILE A 39 -14.11 -14.01 -11.31
C ILE A 39 -13.70 -13.32 -10.00
N ASN A 40 -13.41 -12.02 -10.05
CA ASN A 40 -13.07 -11.25 -8.86
C ASN A 40 -14.23 -11.21 -7.85
N CYS A 41 -15.46 -10.96 -8.30
CA CYS A 41 -16.64 -10.98 -7.44
C CYS A 41 -16.84 -12.34 -6.76
N VAL A 42 -16.71 -13.45 -7.49
CA VAL A 42 -16.83 -14.79 -6.92
C VAL A 42 -15.76 -15.05 -5.85
N MET A 43 -14.52 -14.64 -6.09
CA MET A 43 -13.45 -14.77 -5.09
C MET A 43 -13.70 -13.93 -3.84
N ILE A 44 -14.14 -12.68 -4.00
CA ILE A 44 -14.45 -11.78 -2.87
C ILE A 44 -15.59 -12.35 -2.03
N ILE A 45 -16.67 -12.82 -2.66
CA ILE A 45 -17.82 -13.43 -1.95
C ILE A 45 -17.35 -14.64 -1.12
N ARG A 46 -16.52 -15.51 -1.70
CA ARG A 46 -15.97 -16.67 -0.96
C ARG A 46 -15.15 -16.22 0.25
N MET A 47 -14.27 -15.24 0.09
CA MET A 47 -13.47 -14.72 1.21
C MET A 47 -14.33 -14.02 2.27
N ALA A 48 -15.39 -13.30 1.86
CA ALA A 48 -16.33 -12.67 2.77
C ALA A 48 -17.12 -13.69 3.61
N LEU A 49 -17.47 -14.84 3.02
CA LEU A 49 -18.13 -15.94 3.74
C LEU A 49 -17.18 -16.63 4.74
N ILE A 50 -15.89 -16.71 4.44
CA ILE A 50 -14.88 -17.33 5.34
C ILE A 50 -14.48 -16.39 6.49
N GLY A 51 -14.49 -15.06 6.25
CA GLY A 51 -14.04 -14.05 7.22
C GLY A 51 -14.56 -14.22 8.65
N PRO A 52 -15.87 -14.40 8.88
CA PRO A 52 -16.44 -14.61 10.21
C PRO A 52 -15.90 -15.84 10.96
N PHE A 53 -15.50 -16.89 10.25
CA PHE A 53 -14.94 -18.10 10.86
C PHE A 53 -13.43 -17.98 11.14
N LEU A 54 -12.74 -17.13 10.38
CA LEU A 54 -11.29 -17.01 10.44
C LEU A 54 -10.82 -15.93 11.43
N ILE A 55 -11.60 -14.86 11.66
CA ILE A 55 -11.15 -13.72 12.47
C ILE A 55 -11.61 -13.89 13.93
N PRO A 56 -10.68 -14.15 14.87
CA PRO A 56 -10.97 -14.05 16.29
C PRO A 56 -11.09 -12.57 16.65
N ASP A 57 -12.26 -12.16 17.14
CA ASP A 57 -12.49 -10.81 17.65
C ASP A 57 -11.72 -10.60 18.98
N PHE A 58 -11.78 -9.39 19.55
CA PHE A 58 -10.99 -9.00 20.72
C PHE A 58 -11.14 -9.98 21.90
N PRO A 59 -10.12 -10.16 22.76
CA PRO A 59 -10.25 -11.04 23.93
C PRO A 59 -11.36 -10.64 24.89
N ASP A 60 -11.73 -9.36 24.93
CA ASP A 60 -12.86 -8.86 25.73
C ASP A 60 -14.23 -9.11 25.07
N LYS A 61 -14.26 -9.45 23.77
CA LYS A 61 -15.46 -9.75 22.97
C LYS A 61 -15.16 -10.91 22.00
N PRO A 62 -15.08 -12.15 22.50
CA PRO A 62 -14.73 -13.29 21.66
C PRO A 62 -15.79 -13.54 20.58
N ASN A 63 -15.34 -13.84 19.36
CA ASN A 63 -16.22 -14.18 18.25
C ASN A 63 -16.70 -15.64 18.39
N PRO A 64 -18.00 -15.91 18.52
CA PRO A 64 -18.51 -17.27 18.66
C PRO A 64 -18.31 -18.14 17.39
N LEU A 65 -18.10 -17.53 16.23
CA LEU A 65 -17.93 -18.24 14.95
C LEU A 65 -16.48 -18.71 14.72
N ALA A 66 -15.51 -18.19 15.47
CA ALA A 66 -14.10 -18.53 15.35
C ALA A 66 -13.77 -19.84 16.10
N PHE A 67 -14.25 -20.97 15.58
CA PHE A 67 -14.18 -22.29 16.23
C PHE A 67 -12.76 -22.79 16.55
N TRP A 68 -11.73 -22.24 15.88
CA TRP A 68 -10.34 -22.62 16.05
C TRP A 68 -9.63 -21.90 17.20
N PHE A 69 -10.21 -20.82 17.74
CA PHE A 69 -9.61 -20.01 18.81
C PHE A 69 -10.17 -20.45 20.17
N THR A 70 -9.36 -21.14 20.97
CA THR A 70 -9.81 -21.73 22.23
C THR A 70 -9.78 -20.69 23.36
N LYS A 71 -10.53 -20.93 24.45
CA LYS A 71 -10.47 -20.10 25.67
C LYS A 71 -9.03 -19.88 26.18
N ARG A 72 -8.19 -20.91 26.10
CA ARG A 72 -6.76 -20.84 26.47
C ARG A 72 -6.00 -19.81 25.61
N ASP A 73 -6.31 -19.72 24.32
CA ASP A 73 -5.67 -18.76 23.42
C ASP A 73 -6.12 -17.32 23.75
N TYR A 74 -7.39 -17.15 24.13
CA TYR A 74 -7.90 -15.87 24.64
C TYR A 74 -7.22 -15.43 25.94
N GLU A 75 -7.00 -16.36 26.88
CA GLU A 75 -6.26 -16.07 28.11
C GLU A 75 -4.81 -15.67 27.83
N ILE A 76 -4.15 -16.39 26.93
CA ILE A 76 -2.80 -16.04 26.47
C ILE A 76 -2.81 -14.64 25.86
N ALA A 77 -3.71 -14.35 24.92
CA ALA A 77 -3.83 -13.03 24.30
C ALA A 77 -4.04 -11.91 25.32
N ARG A 78 -4.85 -12.16 26.35
CA ARG A 78 -5.08 -11.20 27.45
C ARG A 78 -3.81 -10.96 28.27
N MET A 79 -3.09 -12.03 28.63
CA MET A 79 -1.79 -11.91 29.31
C MET A 79 -0.80 -11.07 28.49
N TRP A 80 -0.76 -11.23 27.17
CA TRP A 80 0.06 -10.40 26.29
C TRP A 80 -0.38 -8.93 26.29
N LEU A 81 -1.69 -8.64 26.19
CA LEU A 81 -2.23 -7.28 26.26
C LEU A 81 -1.84 -6.57 27.58
N GLU A 82 -1.97 -7.28 28.70
CA GLU A 82 -1.60 -6.78 30.03
C GLU A 82 -0.09 -6.54 30.14
N ARG A 83 0.74 -7.50 29.69
CA ARG A 83 2.21 -7.38 29.68
C ARG A 83 2.68 -6.16 28.89
N PHE A 84 2.05 -5.88 27.75
CA PHE A 84 2.41 -4.73 26.91
C PHE A 84 1.69 -3.42 27.29
N ARG A 85 0.93 -3.42 28.41
CA ARG A 85 0.11 -2.28 28.87
C ARG A 85 -0.75 -1.67 27.76
N ARG A 86 -1.19 -2.50 26.81
CA ARG A 86 -2.05 -2.08 25.72
C ARG A 86 -3.47 -2.09 26.25
N ILE A 87 -3.96 -0.90 26.62
CA ILE A 87 -5.33 -0.71 27.11
C ILE A 87 -6.30 -1.15 26.01
N GLY A 88 -7.32 -1.94 26.38
CA GLY A 88 -8.39 -2.37 25.48
C GLY A 88 -9.06 -1.20 24.76
N VAL A 89 -9.58 -1.48 23.56
CA VAL A 89 -10.19 -0.46 22.69
C VAL A 89 -11.39 0.16 23.40
N ARG A 90 -11.29 1.44 23.73
CA ARG A 90 -12.38 2.22 24.32
C ARG A 90 -13.16 2.93 23.21
N PRO A 91 -14.46 3.20 23.42
CA PRO A 91 -15.25 3.96 22.46
C PRO A 91 -14.67 5.36 22.31
N ILE A 92 -14.50 5.80 21.07
CA ILE A 92 -13.93 7.11 20.75
C ILE A 92 -14.88 8.20 21.26
N LYS A 93 -14.40 9.02 22.21
CA LYS A 93 -15.15 10.17 22.76
C LYS A 93 -14.66 11.47 22.15
N LEU A 94 -15.47 12.53 22.24
CA LEU A 94 -15.09 13.88 21.80
C LEU A 94 -13.82 14.40 22.51
N ALA A 95 -13.61 14.00 23.77
CA ALA A 95 -12.39 14.29 24.50
C ALA A 95 -11.14 13.68 23.83
N SER A 96 -11.25 12.46 23.29
CA SER A 96 -10.18 11.77 22.56
C SER A 96 -9.86 12.47 21.24
N PHE A 97 -10.88 13.02 20.57
CA PHE A 97 -10.70 13.88 19.40
C PHE A 97 -9.89 15.14 19.76
N LYS A 98 -10.34 15.91 20.76
CA LYS A 98 -9.63 17.13 21.18
C LYS A 98 -8.18 16.83 21.58
N ARG A 99 -7.95 15.76 22.35
CA ARG A 99 -6.61 15.30 22.73
C ARG A 99 -5.73 15.00 21.52
N THR A 100 -6.27 14.31 20.52
CA THR A 100 -5.53 13.94 19.31
C THR A 100 -5.19 15.16 18.46
N PHE A 101 -6.13 16.08 18.24
CA PHE A 101 -5.92 17.29 17.43
C PHE A 101 -5.04 18.34 18.12
N SER A 102 -4.99 18.36 19.45
CA SER A 102 -4.05 19.19 20.21
C SER A 102 -2.62 18.65 20.22
N TRP A 103 -2.38 17.44 19.72
CA TRP A 103 -1.06 16.84 19.72
C TRP A 103 -0.26 17.26 18.48
N PRO A 104 0.84 18.03 18.63
CA PRO A 104 1.56 18.57 17.47
C PRO A 104 2.18 17.49 16.59
N LYS A 105 2.51 16.32 17.16
CA LYS A 105 3.09 15.21 16.40
C LYS A 105 2.09 14.57 15.42
N LEU A 106 0.77 14.78 15.60
CA LEU A 106 -0.25 14.39 14.62
C LEU A 106 0.07 15.01 13.25
N TYR A 107 0.30 16.32 13.23
CA TYR A 107 0.54 17.07 12.00
C TYR A 107 1.86 16.64 11.35
N LEU A 108 2.89 16.35 12.14
CA LEU A 108 4.16 15.81 11.64
C LEU A 108 3.96 14.44 10.96
N VAL A 109 3.29 13.50 11.62
CA VAL A 109 3.04 12.16 11.06
C VAL A 109 2.15 12.25 9.83
N CYS A 110 1.13 13.12 9.85
CA CYS A 110 0.26 13.36 8.70
C CYS A 110 1.03 13.94 7.51
N TYR A 111 1.87 14.93 7.73
CA TYR A 111 2.70 15.53 6.69
C TYR A 111 3.66 14.50 6.08
N LEU A 112 4.35 13.71 6.92
CA LEU A 112 5.25 12.65 6.46
C LEU A 112 4.50 11.59 5.65
N TYR A 113 3.33 11.15 6.14
CA TYR A 113 2.52 10.14 5.46
C TYR A 113 2.07 10.61 4.07
N VAL A 114 1.49 11.82 4.00
CA VAL A 114 1.01 12.40 2.75
C VAL A 114 2.17 12.64 1.78
N GLY A 115 3.25 13.27 2.25
CA GLY A 115 4.42 13.57 1.41
C GLY A 115 5.06 12.33 0.82
N MET A 116 5.22 11.26 1.62
CA MET A 116 5.77 9.99 1.14
C MET A 116 4.88 9.31 0.11
N LEU A 117 3.55 9.33 0.30
CA LEU A 117 2.62 8.74 -0.66
C LEU A 117 2.54 9.51 -1.98
N ILE A 118 2.60 10.84 -1.93
CA ILE A 118 2.63 11.66 -3.14
C ILE A 118 3.96 11.45 -3.89
N ALA A 119 5.08 11.39 -3.17
CA ALA A 119 6.39 11.15 -3.80
C ALA A 119 6.44 9.85 -4.61
N VAL A 120 5.77 8.78 -4.15
CA VAL A 120 5.71 7.49 -4.86
C VAL A 120 4.54 7.38 -5.85
N SER A 121 3.67 8.39 -5.98
CA SER A 121 2.49 8.34 -6.88
C SER A 121 2.85 8.15 -8.36
N GLY A 122 4.08 8.52 -8.75
CA GLY A 122 4.61 8.29 -10.10
C GLY A 122 4.52 6.83 -10.58
N ILE A 123 4.51 5.87 -9.65
CA ILE A 123 4.40 4.43 -9.95
C ILE A 123 3.18 4.08 -10.81
N ASP A 124 2.05 4.75 -10.58
CA ASP A 124 0.79 4.41 -11.25
C ASP A 124 0.84 4.74 -12.76
N TYR A 125 1.77 5.61 -13.18
CA TYR A 125 1.99 5.98 -14.58
C TYR A 125 2.94 5.02 -15.30
N PHE A 126 3.62 4.12 -14.59
CA PHE A 126 4.57 3.20 -15.20
C PHE A 126 3.91 2.32 -16.27
N GLN A 127 2.73 1.79 -15.98
CA GLN A 127 1.98 0.96 -16.94
C GLN A 127 1.56 1.76 -18.18
N LEU A 128 1.18 3.02 -18.01
CA LEU A 128 0.79 3.91 -19.11
C LEU A 128 1.99 4.24 -19.99
N TRP A 129 3.13 4.56 -19.37
CA TRP A 129 4.38 4.81 -20.06
C TRP A 129 4.86 3.60 -20.87
N LEU A 130 4.80 2.39 -20.30
CA LEU A 130 5.15 1.16 -21.02
C LEU A 130 4.26 0.92 -22.24
N LYS A 131 2.98 1.29 -22.18
CA LYS A 131 2.05 1.20 -23.32
C LYS A 131 2.32 2.24 -24.40
N SER A 132 2.89 3.40 -24.05
CA SER A 132 3.24 4.45 -25.01
C SER A 132 4.54 4.19 -25.79
N LEU A 133 5.34 3.21 -25.38
CA LEU A 133 6.57 2.90 -26.10
C LEU A 133 6.24 2.17 -27.40
N VAL A 134 6.39 2.89 -28.52
CA VAL A 134 6.20 2.39 -29.88
C VAL A 134 7.57 2.26 -30.56
N ARG A 135 7.78 1.17 -31.31
CA ARG A 135 9.00 0.96 -32.11
C ARG A 135 8.92 1.80 -33.39
N SER A 136 10.04 1.94 -34.11
CA SER A 136 10.12 2.59 -35.43
C SER A 136 9.07 2.10 -36.43
N ASP A 137 8.58 0.88 -36.26
CA ASP A 137 7.66 0.19 -37.17
C ASP A 137 6.18 0.40 -36.79
N GLY A 138 5.88 1.28 -35.82
CA GLY A 138 4.51 1.55 -35.35
C GLY A 138 3.94 0.49 -34.40
N ALA A 139 4.66 -0.61 -34.17
CA ALA A 139 4.27 -1.66 -33.23
C ALA A 139 4.66 -1.31 -31.78
N ASN A 140 3.78 -1.62 -30.82
CA ASN A 140 4.10 -1.47 -29.39
C ASN A 140 5.31 -2.31 -29.00
N VAL A 141 6.30 -1.71 -28.33
CA VAL A 141 7.56 -2.36 -27.92
C VAL A 141 7.31 -3.61 -27.07
N TRP A 142 6.27 -3.57 -26.24
CA TRP A 142 5.95 -4.61 -25.28
C TRP A 142 4.67 -5.39 -25.62
N GLY A 143 4.01 -5.10 -26.74
CA GLY A 143 2.71 -5.69 -27.07
C GLY A 143 1.61 -5.30 -26.08
N ILE A 144 0.51 -6.06 -26.04
CA ILE A 144 -0.67 -5.76 -25.23
C ILE A 144 -0.52 -6.30 -23.80
N THR A 145 0.08 -7.48 -23.64
CA THR A 145 0.08 -8.20 -22.36
C THR A 145 1.25 -7.84 -21.44
N ARG A 146 2.47 -7.66 -21.98
CA ARG A 146 3.69 -7.46 -21.16
C ARG A 146 3.71 -6.15 -20.37
N PRO A 147 3.10 -5.03 -20.81
CA PRO A 147 2.98 -3.83 -19.97
C PRO A 147 2.24 -4.04 -18.65
N ASN A 148 1.40 -5.09 -18.54
CA ASN A 148 0.75 -5.45 -17.29
C ASN A 148 1.66 -6.33 -16.40
N ALA A 149 2.55 -7.12 -17.01
CA ALA A 149 3.47 -8.03 -16.32
C ALA A 149 4.70 -7.33 -15.71
N ILE A 150 5.28 -6.34 -16.39
CA ILE A 150 6.49 -5.63 -15.91
C ILE A 150 6.26 -4.95 -14.55
N PRO A 151 5.14 -4.22 -14.32
CA PRO A 151 4.79 -3.70 -12.99
C PRO A 151 4.73 -4.77 -11.89
N MET A 152 4.40 -6.03 -12.22
CA MET A 152 4.38 -7.12 -11.22
C MET A 152 5.78 -7.39 -10.65
N GLY A 153 6.82 -7.29 -11.48
CA GLY A 153 8.21 -7.36 -11.03
C GLY A 153 8.55 -6.21 -10.06
N GLY A 154 8.07 -5.00 -10.34
CA GLY A 154 8.18 -3.86 -9.42
C GLY A 154 7.48 -4.13 -8.08
N ARG A 155 6.28 -4.71 -8.10
CA ARG A 155 5.57 -5.12 -6.86
C ARG A 155 6.32 -6.21 -6.08
N ALA A 156 7.05 -7.10 -6.75
CA ALA A 156 7.92 -8.06 -6.07
C ALA A 156 9.07 -7.34 -5.34
N MET A 157 9.68 -6.33 -5.98
CA MET A 157 10.69 -5.48 -5.32
C MET A 157 10.10 -4.70 -4.13
N GLN A 158 8.86 -4.23 -4.23
CA GLN A 158 8.15 -3.63 -3.10
C GLN A 158 8.06 -4.60 -1.92
N LEU A 159 7.70 -5.87 -2.18
CA LEU A 159 7.60 -6.89 -1.15
C LEU A 159 8.95 -7.07 -0.44
N VAL A 160 10.04 -7.25 -1.20
CA VAL A 160 11.40 -7.35 -0.65
C VAL A 160 11.73 -6.09 0.16
N GLY A 161 11.44 -4.90 -0.36
CA GLY A 161 11.65 -3.63 0.33
C GLY A 161 10.92 -3.54 1.67
N VAL A 162 9.68 -4.03 1.76
CA VAL A 162 8.91 -4.08 3.02
C VAL A 162 9.59 -4.96 4.07
N TRP A 163 10.08 -6.14 3.67
CA TRP A 163 10.77 -7.05 4.59
C TRP A 163 12.14 -6.51 5.00
N THR A 164 12.91 -5.96 4.06
CA THR A 164 14.21 -5.32 4.35
C THR A 164 14.04 -4.13 5.29
N ALA A 165 13.06 -3.25 5.04
CA ALA A 165 12.79 -2.11 5.90
C ALA A 165 12.37 -2.56 7.31
N ALA A 166 11.53 -3.60 7.42
CA ALA A 166 11.15 -4.16 8.72
C ALA A 166 12.36 -4.74 9.47
N TYR A 167 13.19 -5.53 8.79
CA TYR A 167 14.40 -6.11 9.36
C TYR A 167 15.39 -5.03 9.83
N CYS A 168 15.62 -3.99 9.01
CA CYS A 168 16.44 -2.85 9.39
C CYS A 168 15.87 -2.10 10.61
N CYS A 169 14.55 -1.91 10.68
CA CYS A 169 13.92 -1.28 11.84
C CYS A 169 14.18 -2.06 13.14
N ASP A 170 14.14 -3.38 13.06
CA ASP A 170 14.39 -4.26 14.20
C ASP A 170 15.87 -4.30 14.59
N LEU A 171 16.77 -4.32 13.60
CA LEU A 171 18.22 -4.34 13.81
C LEU A 171 18.74 -3.03 14.44
N PHE A 172 18.39 -1.88 13.85
CA PHE A 172 18.88 -0.58 14.29
C PHE A 172 18.09 0.01 15.46
N ARG A 173 16.95 -0.59 15.82
CA ARG A 173 16.00 -0.10 16.84
C ARG A 173 15.60 1.38 16.68
N THR A 174 15.83 1.96 15.51
CA THR A 174 15.65 3.39 15.21
C THR A 174 14.80 3.53 13.94
N ARG A 175 13.48 3.50 14.13
CA ARG A 175 12.49 3.49 13.04
C ARG A 175 12.53 4.75 12.18
N TRP A 176 12.80 5.90 12.79
CA TRP A 176 12.89 7.19 12.09
C TRP A 176 14.13 7.29 11.17
N ALA A 177 15.25 6.67 11.55
CA ALA A 177 16.48 6.70 10.75
C ALA A 177 16.32 5.86 9.48
N VAL A 178 15.67 4.69 9.58
CA VAL A 178 15.30 3.87 8.42
C VAL A 178 14.36 4.63 7.49
N LEU A 179 13.39 5.36 8.04
CA LEU A 179 12.48 6.20 7.27
C LEU A 179 13.22 7.29 6.48
N LEU A 180 14.19 7.97 7.11
CA LEU A 180 15.04 8.95 6.43
C LEU A 180 15.90 8.31 5.34
N ALA A 181 16.48 7.13 5.61
CA ALA A 181 17.27 6.41 4.63
C ALA A 181 16.46 6.05 3.37
N ILE A 182 15.20 5.61 3.55
CA ILE A 182 14.26 5.38 2.45
C ILE A 182 14.05 6.69 1.66
N CYS A 183 13.80 7.82 2.32
CA CYS A 183 13.66 9.11 1.64
C CYS A 183 14.92 9.48 0.84
N PHE A 184 16.11 9.34 1.43
CA PHE A 184 17.38 9.67 0.75
C PHE A 184 17.60 8.84 -0.51
N VAL A 185 17.32 7.54 -0.46
CA VAL A 185 17.40 6.65 -1.64
C VAL A 185 16.37 7.03 -2.70
N GLY A 186 15.25 7.65 -2.31
CA GLY A 186 14.20 8.09 -3.23
C GLY A 186 14.43 9.39 -3.96
N ILE A 187 15.25 10.29 -3.42
CA ILE A 187 15.50 11.61 -4.04
C ILE A 187 15.95 11.50 -5.51
N PRO A 188 16.93 10.64 -5.90
CA PRO A 188 17.33 10.51 -7.30
C PRO A 188 16.18 10.08 -8.21
N SER A 189 15.32 9.17 -7.76
CA SER A 189 14.19 8.67 -8.56
C SER A 189 13.15 9.76 -8.78
N CYS A 190 12.87 10.58 -7.75
CA CYS A 190 11.99 11.73 -7.89
C CYS A 190 12.55 12.76 -8.87
N ILE A 191 13.86 13.08 -8.79
CA ILE A 191 14.51 14.03 -9.71
C ILE A 191 14.41 13.54 -11.16
N ILE A 192 14.69 12.26 -11.40
CA ILE A 192 14.60 11.66 -12.74
C ILE A 192 13.17 11.76 -13.30
N MET A 193 12.16 11.54 -12.47
CA MET A 193 10.76 11.68 -12.87
C MET A 193 10.34 13.12 -13.15
N SER A 194 10.99 14.11 -12.52
CA SER A 194 10.71 15.53 -12.75
C SER A 194 11.38 16.09 -14.01
N VAL A 195 12.61 15.66 -14.34
CA VAL A 195 13.33 16.17 -15.53
C VAL A 195 12.83 15.50 -16.81
N TRP A 196 12.43 14.22 -16.74
CA TRP A 196 11.92 13.34 -17.82
C TRP A 196 12.82 13.17 -19.08
N ASP A 197 13.68 14.13 -19.41
CA ASP A 197 14.65 14.07 -20.50
C ASP A 197 15.92 13.32 -20.07
N VAL A 198 15.78 12.01 -19.94
CA VAL A 198 16.85 11.09 -19.52
C VAL A 198 16.82 9.81 -20.36
N PRO A 199 17.92 9.06 -20.45
CA PRO A 199 17.93 7.77 -21.13
C PRO A 199 16.89 6.80 -20.55
N THR A 200 16.34 5.94 -21.40
CA THR A 200 15.26 5.01 -21.03
C THR A 200 15.64 4.11 -19.85
N SER A 201 16.90 3.72 -19.73
CA SER A 201 17.43 2.94 -18.59
C SER A 201 17.27 3.67 -17.24
N ALA A 202 17.50 4.99 -17.21
CA ALA A 202 17.31 5.80 -16.01
C ALA A 202 15.83 5.89 -15.62
N LYS A 203 14.92 5.92 -16.60
CA LYS A 203 13.46 5.87 -16.35
C LYS A 203 13.05 4.55 -15.71
N TYR A 204 13.53 3.41 -16.24
CA TYR A 204 13.29 2.10 -15.62
C TYR A 204 13.82 2.06 -14.18
N TYR A 205 15.07 2.50 -13.96
CA TYR A 205 15.64 2.57 -12.62
C TYR A 205 14.75 3.37 -11.66
N ALA A 206 14.34 4.58 -12.05
CA ALA A 206 13.49 5.44 -11.21
C ALA A 206 12.16 4.75 -10.86
N TYR A 207 11.49 4.13 -11.83
CA TYR A 207 10.24 3.40 -11.56
C TYR A 207 10.43 2.22 -10.61
N PHE A 208 11.43 1.37 -10.84
CA PHE A 208 11.68 0.20 -9.98
C PHE A 208 12.10 0.57 -8.56
N ILE A 209 12.88 1.64 -8.40
CA ILE A 209 13.24 2.16 -7.08
C ILE A 209 12.00 2.76 -6.39
N LEU A 210 11.14 3.50 -7.09
CA LEU A 210 9.88 3.99 -6.51
C LEU A 210 9.01 2.84 -5.98
N TYR A 211 8.91 1.72 -6.71
CA TYR A 211 8.23 0.52 -6.20
C TYR A 211 8.82 0.03 -4.87
N MET A 212 10.15 -0.05 -4.76
CA MET A 212 10.82 -0.43 -3.52
C MET A 212 10.53 0.57 -2.38
N LEU A 213 10.47 1.86 -2.69
CA LEU A 213 10.21 2.95 -1.74
C LEU A 213 8.77 3.00 -1.22
N GLN A 214 7.83 2.29 -1.87
CA GLN A 214 6.47 2.09 -1.35
C GLN A 214 6.45 1.23 -0.05
N SER A 215 7.62 0.86 0.48
CA SER A 215 7.82 0.17 1.77
C SER A 215 7.84 1.08 3.00
N HIS A 216 7.64 2.40 2.86
CA HIS A 216 7.68 3.37 3.97
C HIS A 216 6.53 3.22 5.01
N GLY A 217 5.41 2.59 4.64
CA GLY A 217 4.22 2.46 5.50
C GLY A 217 4.48 1.76 6.84
N PRO A 218 4.97 0.50 6.86
CA PRO A 218 5.21 -0.22 8.11
C PRO A 218 6.14 0.50 9.11
N PRO A 219 7.31 1.03 8.70
CA PRO A 219 8.17 1.81 9.60
C PRO A 219 7.48 3.02 10.20
N LEU A 220 6.69 3.76 9.41
CA LEU A 220 5.96 4.94 9.88
C LEU A 220 4.89 4.58 10.92
N TRP A 221 4.08 3.55 10.66
CA TRP A 221 3.03 3.11 11.59
C TRP A 221 3.61 2.49 12.86
N ALA A 222 4.72 1.77 12.72
CA ALA A 222 5.46 1.27 13.87
C ALA A 222 5.99 2.44 14.71
N TRP A 223 6.55 3.48 14.08
CA TRP A 223 7.01 4.67 14.81
C TRP A 223 5.87 5.43 15.49
N LEU A 224 4.70 5.56 14.85
CA LEU A 224 3.49 6.10 15.48
C LEU A 224 3.09 5.30 16.74
N SER A 225 3.18 3.96 16.68
CA SER A 225 2.87 3.14 17.84
C SER A 225 3.86 3.32 19.00
N ASP A 226 5.13 3.67 18.72
CA ASP A 226 6.10 3.97 19.77
C ASP A 226 5.88 5.34 20.40
N MET A 227 5.37 6.31 19.63
CA MET A 227 5.04 7.64 20.15
C MET A 227 3.83 7.64 21.09
N CYS A 228 2.88 6.74 20.86
CA CYS A 228 1.63 6.62 21.61
C CYS A 228 1.40 5.18 22.11
N PRO A 229 2.24 4.66 23.01
CA PRO A 229 2.20 3.24 23.39
C PRO A 229 0.93 2.87 24.17
N THR A 230 0.42 3.79 24.98
CA THR A 230 -0.69 3.56 25.93
C THR A 230 -2.06 3.96 25.38
N ASP A 231 -2.11 4.79 24.34
CA ASP A 231 -3.35 5.37 23.83
C ASP A 231 -3.75 4.75 22.47
N ALA A 232 -4.64 3.76 22.52
CA ALA A 232 -5.17 3.13 21.31
C ALA A 232 -6.11 4.04 20.51
N GLU A 233 -6.86 4.92 21.19
CA GLU A 233 -7.80 5.84 20.55
C GLU A 233 -7.04 6.87 19.70
N GLN A 234 -6.00 7.48 20.28
CA GLN A 234 -5.20 8.49 19.59
C GLN A 234 -4.46 7.91 18.37
N ARG A 235 -3.94 6.68 18.45
CA ARG A 235 -3.32 6.00 17.30
C ARG A 235 -4.30 5.74 16.17
N THR A 236 -5.49 5.25 16.51
CA THR A 236 -6.54 4.94 15.52
C THR A 236 -7.06 6.21 14.85
N LEU A 237 -7.31 7.26 15.63
CA LEU A 237 -7.70 8.57 15.13
C LEU A 237 -6.63 9.18 14.24
N THR A 238 -5.35 9.13 14.66
CA THR A 238 -4.22 9.63 13.87
C THR A 238 -4.15 8.91 12.52
N LEU A 239 -4.25 7.59 12.51
CA LEU A 239 -4.27 6.80 11.27
C LEU A 239 -5.43 7.20 10.36
N GLY A 240 -6.64 7.37 10.91
CA GLY A 240 -7.81 7.82 10.16
C GLY A 240 -7.63 9.22 9.55
N VAL A 241 -7.09 10.17 10.32
CA VAL A 241 -6.80 11.54 9.84
C VAL A 241 -5.77 11.51 8.72
N CYS A 242 -4.67 10.77 8.88
CA CYS A 242 -3.62 10.66 7.86
C CYS A 242 -4.15 10.08 6.54
N ILE A 243 -4.96 9.01 6.61
CA ILE A 243 -5.56 8.39 5.41
C ILE A 243 -6.55 9.34 4.74
N THR A 244 -7.40 10.01 5.52
CA THR A 244 -8.39 10.96 4.99
C THR A 244 -7.69 12.16 4.34
N ALA A 245 -6.67 12.72 4.99
CA ALA A 245 -5.88 13.82 4.44
C ALA A 245 -5.17 13.43 3.14
N TYR A 246 -4.61 12.21 3.08
CA TYR A 246 -4.02 11.70 1.86
C TYR A 246 -5.04 11.64 0.73
N TYR A 247 -6.20 11.03 0.93
CA TYR A 247 -7.22 10.92 -0.13
C TYR A 247 -7.77 12.30 -0.53
N ALA A 248 -7.96 13.21 0.42
CA ALA A 248 -8.39 14.58 0.14
C ALA A 248 -7.38 15.34 -0.74
N ILE A 249 -6.08 15.18 -0.49
CA ILE A 249 -5.04 15.80 -1.30
C ILE A 249 -4.90 15.10 -2.66
N ASN A 250 -4.90 13.77 -2.65
CA ASN A 250 -4.73 12.96 -3.85
C ASN A 250 -5.82 13.22 -4.90
N ALA A 251 -7.06 13.48 -4.45
CA ALA A 251 -8.21 13.72 -5.32
C ALA A 251 -8.00 14.88 -6.31
N TRP A 252 -7.33 15.96 -5.89
CA TRP A 252 -7.03 17.08 -6.77
C TRP A 252 -5.58 17.09 -7.24
N SER A 253 -4.62 16.65 -6.41
CA SER A 253 -3.19 16.75 -6.73
C SER A 253 -2.80 15.91 -7.96
N ASN A 254 -3.37 14.71 -8.12
CA ASN A 254 -3.07 13.86 -9.26
C ASN A 254 -3.46 14.52 -10.60
N ILE A 255 -4.51 15.33 -10.60
CA ILE A 255 -4.98 16.05 -11.80
C ILE A 255 -3.95 17.10 -12.25
N PHE A 256 -3.28 17.76 -11.30
CA PHE A 256 -2.29 18.79 -11.59
C PHE A 256 -0.88 18.25 -11.82
N ILE A 257 -0.48 17.24 -11.06
CA ILE A 257 0.88 16.66 -11.16
C ILE A 257 1.01 15.85 -12.46
N PHE A 258 -0.07 15.21 -12.92
CA PHE A 258 -0.07 14.40 -14.14
C PHE A 258 -1.32 14.68 -15.00
N PRO A 259 -1.35 15.83 -15.71
CA PRO A 259 -2.50 16.20 -16.52
C PRO A 259 -2.77 15.14 -17.59
N ALA A 260 -4.01 14.66 -17.70
CA ALA A 260 -4.40 13.68 -18.72
C ALA A 260 -4.11 14.16 -20.16
N LYS A 261 -4.05 15.48 -20.37
CA LYS A 261 -3.72 16.11 -21.66
C LYS A 261 -2.25 15.98 -22.05
N GLN A 262 -1.35 15.76 -21.09
CA GLN A 262 0.09 15.62 -21.31
C GLN A 262 0.53 14.14 -21.28
N ALA A 263 -0.39 13.21 -21.04
CA ALA A 263 -0.06 11.80 -21.15
C ALA A 263 0.39 11.48 -22.59
N PRO A 264 1.53 10.78 -22.81
CA PRO A 264 2.38 10.06 -21.85
C PRO A 264 3.71 10.77 -21.49
N TYR A 265 3.94 11.98 -22.01
CA TYR A 265 5.13 12.79 -21.74
C TYR A 265 4.72 13.97 -20.87
N TYR A 266 4.81 13.78 -19.56
CA TYR A 266 4.54 14.85 -18.61
C TYR A 266 5.72 15.83 -18.63
N SER A 267 5.48 17.02 -19.20
CA SER A 267 6.40 18.15 -19.30
C SER A 267 5.81 19.37 -18.62
#